data_AF-A0A2I2KUP4-F1
#
_entry.id   AF-A0A2I2KUP4-F1
#
_cell.length_a   1.000
_cell.length_b   1.000
_cell.length_c   1.000
_cell.angle_alpha   90.00
_cell.angle_beta   90.00
_cell.angle_gamma   90.00
#
_symmetry.space_group_name_H-M   'P 1'
#
loop_
_entity.id
_entity.type
_entity.pdbx_description
1 polymer ?
#
loop_
_entity_poly.entity_id
_entity_poly.type
_entity_poly.pdbx_seq_one_letter_code
_entity_poly.pdbx_strand_id
1 'polypeptide(L)'
;MPSQAAVRLDVRLLLRIDNRVLLARPPDDVWHVLPGGPVEGGETTDDALERQVGRLAGPRVVSRQFVGAVEHDGSLTGRSPESADNHVLSVLFAGVWPADIPTPSRWGDHSLVPVDVDVLLATRLRPLSMAEAVRRWLAEGWPLWRGLDPLGGTRRLPSLASLRSQLFARREELRTLAFRDAAVAMCALVTVADGHIDPTEREGLRAFAATDPVLSQFPEQDTVRLFEEHLDRLSTDLPAGRRVALAEIAKVRGRVAQAAAVVRFGEVIGLVDGEFVASERAVVREAALTLGLDPAEFSL
;
A
#
# COMPACT_ATOMS: atom_id res chain seq x y z
N MET A 1 14.56 -15.69 -36.41
CA MET A 1 13.73 -16.03 -35.25
C MET A 1 14.06 -15.03 -34.17
N PRO A 2 13.16 -14.14 -33.75
CA PRO A 2 13.45 -13.29 -32.59
C PRO A 2 13.64 -14.23 -31.40
N SER A 3 14.79 -14.14 -30.74
CA SER A 3 15.02 -14.85 -29.48
C SER A 3 13.91 -14.45 -28.53
N GLN A 4 13.11 -15.41 -28.05
CA GLN A 4 12.23 -15.17 -26.93
C GLN A 4 13.07 -14.57 -25.81
N ALA A 5 12.75 -13.35 -25.37
CA ALA A 5 13.36 -12.77 -24.20
C ALA A 5 13.11 -13.75 -23.04
N ALA A 6 14.16 -14.39 -22.55
CA ALA A 6 14.07 -15.33 -21.45
C ALA A 6 13.84 -14.52 -20.17
N VAL A 7 12.66 -14.66 -19.57
CA VAL A 7 12.36 -14.00 -18.29
C VAL A 7 13.18 -14.69 -17.20
N ARG A 8 14.06 -13.93 -16.55
CA ARG A 8 14.80 -14.39 -15.38
C ARG A 8 13.90 -14.29 -14.15
N LEU A 9 13.84 -15.35 -13.35
CA LEU A 9 13.13 -15.35 -12.07
C LEU A 9 14.10 -14.95 -10.96
N ASP A 10 13.74 -13.93 -10.19
CA ASP A 10 14.43 -13.53 -8.97
C ASP A 10 13.52 -13.74 -7.76
N VAL A 11 14.09 -14.03 -6.59
CA VAL A 11 13.38 -14.04 -5.31
C VAL A 11 13.98 -12.98 -4.38
N ARG A 12 13.11 -12.25 -3.64
CA ARG A 12 13.49 -11.15 -2.75
C ARG A 12 12.85 -11.31 -1.38
N LEU A 13 13.58 -10.93 -0.33
CA LEU A 13 13.12 -10.96 1.05
C LEU A 13 13.05 -9.55 1.66
N LEU A 14 11.88 -9.19 2.16
CA LEU A 14 11.63 -8.03 3.02
C LEU A 14 11.59 -8.48 4.49
N LEU A 15 12.64 -8.19 5.26
CA LEU A 15 12.67 -8.50 6.69
C LEU A 15 12.12 -7.32 7.51
N ARG A 16 11.10 -7.58 8.34
CA ARG A 16 10.53 -6.62 9.29
C ARG A 16 11.07 -6.83 10.69
N ILE A 17 11.48 -5.75 11.35
CA ILE A 17 11.91 -5.70 12.75
C ILE A 17 11.11 -4.57 13.41
N ASP A 18 10.08 -4.90 14.19
CA ASP A 18 9.12 -3.93 14.72
C ASP A 18 8.57 -2.98 13.63
N ASN A 19 8.80 -1.66 13.75
CA ASN A 19 8.43 -0.63 12.77
C ASN A 19 9.51 -0.37 11.70
N ARG A 20 10.51 -1.25 11.58
CA ARG A 20 11.61 -1.10 10.62
C ARG A 20 11.64 -2.24 9.62
N VAL A 21 12.24 -1.97 8.47
CA VAL A 21 12.58 -2.96 7.45
C VAL A 21 14.09 -3.01 7.25
N LEU A 22 14.63 -4.21 7.04
CA LEU A 22 16.05 -4.39 6.77
C LEU A 22 16.30 -4.33 5.26
N LEU A 23 17.02 -3.30 4.81
CA LEU A 23 17.41 -3.15 3.41
C LEU A 23 18.91 -3.39 3.24
N ALA A 24 19.33 -3.84 2.06
CA ALA A 24 20.74 -3.99 1.71
C ALA A 24 21.24 -2.77 0.92
N ARG A 25 22.40 -2.24 1.27
CA ARG A 25 23.10 -1.19 0.53
C ARG A 25 24.33 -1.79 -0.15
N PRO A 26 24.38 -1.80 -1.49
CA PRO A 26 25.57 -2.22 -2.23
C PRO A 26 26.78 -1.33 -1.92
N PRO A 27 28.02 -1.84 -2.11
CA PRO A 27 29.23 -1.02 -2.01
C PRO A 27 29.14 0.21 -2.92
N ASP A 28 29.52 1.37 -2.41
CA ASP A 28 29.62 2.63 -3.14
C ASP A 28 28.31 3.10 -3.84
N ASP A 29 27.16 2.58 -3.41
CA ASP A 29 25.85 2.94 -3.93
C ASP A 29 24.99 3.65 -2.87
N VAL A 30 24.28 4.69 -3.29
CA VAL A 30 23.33 5.43 -2.46
C VAL A 30 21.93 4.81 -2.46
N TRP A 31 21.68 3.86 -3.37
CA TRP A 31 20.44 3.11 -3.45
C TRP A 31 20.48 1.85 -2.60
N HIS A 32 19.33 1.50 -2.04
CA HIS A 32 19.12 0.23 -1.37
C HIS A 32 18.49 -0.77 -2.35
N VAL A 33 18.67 -2.05 -2.03
CA VAL A 33 18.04 -3.20 -2.69
C VAL A 33 17.41 -4.10 -1.64
N LEU A 34 16.45 -4.91 -2.04
CA LEU A 34 16.01 -6.03 -1.21
C LEU A 34 17.01 -7.19 -1.30
N PRO A 35 17.42 -7.77 -0.14
CA PRO A 35 18.16 -9.03 -0.12
C PRO A 35 17.47 -10.11 -0.94
N GLY A 36 18.26 -10.97 -1.60
CA GLY A 36 17.77 -12.01 -2.49
C GLY A 36 18.56 -12.06 -3.81
N GLY A 37 18.08 -12.84 -4.76
CA GLY A 37 18.83 -13.08 -5.99
C GLY A 37 18.10 -14.00 -6.97
N PRO A 38 18.79 -14.46 -8.03
CA PRO A 38 18.20 -15.28 -9.07
C PRO A 38 17.83 -16.67 -8.55
N VAL A 39 16.72 -17.20 -9.07
CA VAL A 39 16.29 -18.59 -8.91
C VAL A 39 16.91 -19.42 -10.05
N GLU A 40 17.60 -20.50 -9.70
CA GLU A 40 18.30 -21.35 -10.66
C GLU A 40 17.35 -22.38 -11.31
N GLY A 41 17.74 -22.92 -12.47
CA GLY A 41 16.94 -23.92 -13.17
C GLY A 41 16.77 -25.19 -12.34
N GLY A 42 15.52 -25.57 -12.05
CA GLY A 42 15.19 -26.72 -11.22
C GLY A 42 15.15 -26.43 -9.71
N GLU A 43 15.35 -25.18 -9.31
CA GLU A 43 15.27 -24.72 -7.91
C GLU A 43 13.89 -24.13 -7.60
N THR A 44 13.38 -24.33 -6.38
CA THR A 44 12.16 -23.64 -5.92
C THR A 44 12.49 -22.22 -5.44
N THR A 45 11.49 -21.33 -5.38
CA THR A 45 11.69 -19.99 -4.82
C THR A 45 12.09 -20.05 -3.34
N ASP A 46 11.63 -21.06 -2.59
CA ASP A 46 11.97 -21.23 -1.19
C ASP A 46 13.43 -21.67 -1.02
N ASP A 47 13.92 -22.59 -1.85
CA ASP A 47 15.32 -23.03 -1.85
C ASP A 47 16.26 -21.89 -2.25
N ALA A 48 15.87 -21.13 -3.28
CA ALA A 48 16.62 -19.95 -3.72
C ALA A 48 16.70 -18.90 -2.60
N LEU A 49 15.59 -18.67 -1.88
CA LEU A 49 15.58 -17.74 -0.75
C LEU A 49 16.51 -18.23 0.36
N GLU A 50 16.45 -19.51 0.71
CA GLU A 50 17.32 -20.10 1.72
C GLU A 50 18.81 -19.98 1.33
N ARG A 51 19.13 -20.24 0.07
CA ARG A 51 20.49 -20.10 -0.47
C ARG A 51 20.97 -18.64 -0.43
N GLN A 52 20.12 -17.70 -0.84
CA GLN A 52 20.49 -16.29 -1.00
C GLN A 52 20.54 -15.54 0.34
N VAL A 53 19.60 -15.81 1.24
CA VAL A 53 19.39 -15.03 2.48
C VAL A 53 19.25 -15.89 3.74
N GLY A 54 19.33 -17.22 3.67
CA GLY A 54 19.31 -18.12 4.83
C GLY A 54 20.54 -18.00 5.75
N ARG A 55 21.58 -17.26 5.36
CA ARG A 55 22.65 -16.84 6.29
C ARG A 55 22.35 -15.54 7.03
N LEU A 56 21.43 -14.73 6.50
CA LEU A 56 20.88 -13.58 7.21
C LEU A 56 19.87 -14.06 8.21
N ALA A 57 18.92 -14.85 7.76
CA ALA A 57 17.93 -15.52 8.56
C ALA A 57 18.56 -16.75 9.24
N GLY A 58 18.95 -16.65 10.52
CA GLY A 58 19.12 -17.88 11.32
C GLY A 58 17.88 -18.79 11.20
N PRO A 59 17.89 -20.03 11.72
CA PRO A 59 16.87 -21.08 11.45
C PRO A 59 15.43 -20.79 11.93
N ARG A 60 15.05 -19.53 12.17
CA ARG A 60 13.79 -19.08 12.75
C ARG A 60 13.22 -17.83 12.05
N VAL A 61 13.18 -17.76 10.72
CA VAL A 61 12.20 -16.86 10.07
C VAL A 61 10.85 -17.58 10.09
N VAL A 62 10.02 -17.19 11.07
CA VAL A 62 8.86 -17.97 11.55
C VAL A 62 7.60 -17.81 10.67
N SER A 63 7.61 -16.93 9.67
CA SER A 63 6.47 -16.79 8.75
C SER A 63 6.93 -16.10 7.46
N ARG A 64 6.72 -16.75 6.32
CA ARG A 64 6.97 -16.20 4.99
C ARG A 64 5.63 -15.77 4.40
N GLN A 65 5.38 -14.47 4.32
CA GLN A 65 4.18 -13.90 3.72
C GLN A 65 4.48 -13.51 2.28
N PHE A 66 3.60 -13.85 1.34
CA PHE A 66 3.75 -13.41 -0.03
C PHE A 66 3.49 -11.89 -0.11
N VAL A 67 4.45 -11.14 -0.66
CA VAL A 67 4.37 -9.67 -0.80
C VAL A 67 3.86 -9.29 -2.19
N GLY A 68 4.17 -10.10 -3.20
CA GLY A 68 3.79 -9.82 -4.57
C GLY A 68 4.83 -10.27 -5.58
N ALA A 69 4.60 -9.93 -6.83
CA ALA A 69 5.55 -10.13 -7.91
C ALA A 69 5.67 -8.85 -8.76
N VAL A 70 6.90 -8.51 -9.15
CA VAL A 70 7.22 -7.30 -9.89
C VAL A 70 8.09 -7.65 -11.07
N GLU A 71 7.61 -7.33 -12.27
CA GLU A 71 8.43 -7.35 -13.47
C GLU A 71 9.24 -6.05 -13.59
N HIS A 72 10.52 -6.18 -13.94
CA HIS A 72 11.44 -5.06 -14.16
C HIS A 72 12.58 -5.49 -15.07
N ASP A 73 13.37 -4.53 -15.53
CA ASP A 73 14.56 -4.81 -16.36
C ASP A 73 15.91 -4.63 -15.64
N GLY A 74 15.85 -4.32 -14.34
CA GLY A 74 17.04 -4.10 -13.51
C GLY A 74 17.60 -2.67 -13.57
N SER A 75 17.02 -1.79 -14.40
CA SER A 75 17.30 -0.35 -14.34
C SER A 75 16.76 0.28 -13.05
N LEU A 76 17.16 1.52 -12.75
CA LEU A 76 16.74 2.24 -11.54
C LEU A 76 15.21 2.39 -11.44
N THR A 77 14.56 2.74 -12.54
CA THR A 77 13.10 2.83 -12.66
C THR A 77 12.44 1.44 -12.69
N GLY A 78 13.20 0.40 -13.04
CA GLY A 78 12.68 -0.91 -13.43
C GLY A 78 12.11 -0.93 -14.85
N ARG A 79 12.37 0.12 -15.65
CA ARG A 79 12.01 0.26 -17.05
C ARG A 79 12.98 1.20 -17.78
N SER A 80 13.73 0.66 -18.72
CA SER A 80 14.65 1.33 -19.63
C SER A 80 14.26 0.97 -21.07
N PRO A 81 14.09 1.96 -21.96
CA PRO A 81 13.88 1.70 -23.39
C PRO A 81 15.06 0.97 -24.04
N GLU A 82 16.24 1.03 -23.42
CA GLU A 82 17.50 0.51 -23.97
C GLU A 82 17.85 -0.91 -23.48
N SER A 83 17.17 -1.44 -22.45
CA SER A 83 17.49 -2.74 -21.82
C SER A 83 16.40 -3.80 -22.02
N ALA A 84 15.74 -3.81 -23.18
CA ALA A 84 14.73 -4.81 -23.54
C ALA A 84 15.22 -6.29 -23.45
N ASP A 85 16.53 -6.50 -23.34
CA ASP A 85 17.15 -7.83 -23.29
C ASP A 85 17.15 -8.48 -21.91
N ASN A 86 16.86 -7.75 -20.83
CA ASN A 86 16.99 -8.25 -19.46
C ASN A 86 15.65 -8.21 -18.73
N HIS A 87 14.70 -9.10 -19.06
CA HIS A 87 13.39 -9.15 -18.40
C HIS A 87 13.48 -9.98 -17.12
N VAL A 88 13.22 -9.38 -15.97
CA VAL A 88 13.26 -10.03 -14.66
C VAL A 88 11.88 -10.02 -14.02
N LEU A 89 11.42 -11.17 -13.55
CA LEU A 89 10.28 -11.32 -12.65
C LEU A 89 10.81 -11.53 -11.22
N SER A 90 10.69 -10.52 -10.36
CA SER A 90 11.02 -10.64 -8.94
C SER A 90 9.80 -11.07 -8.13
N VAL A 91 9.87 -12.23 -7.48
CA VAL A 91 8.89 -12.72 -6.50
C VAL A 91 9.32 -12.26 -5.11
N LEU A 92 8.43 -11.58 -4.40
CA LEU A 92 8.73 -10.96 -3.11
C LEU A 92 8.07 -11.72 -1.96
N PHE A 93 8.84 -11.97 -0.91
CA PHE A 93 8.37 -12.50 0.36
C PHE A 93 8.73 -11.56 1.50
N ALA A 94 7.91 -11.54 2.54
CA ALA A 94 8.18 -10.86 3.79
C ALA A 94 8.38 -11.86 4.91
N GLY A 95 9.33 -11.56 5.79
CA GLY A 95 9.60 -12.31 7.02
C GLY A 95 9.66 -11.37 8.21
N VAL A 96 9.34 -11.88 9.40
CA VAL A 96 9.53 -11.17 10.66
C VAL A 96 10.85 -11.61 11.26
N TRP A 97 11.69 -10.64 11.60
CA TRP A 97 12.91 -10.82 12.35
C TRP A 97 12.63 -10.67 13.85
N PRO A 98 13.03 -11.63 14.70
CA PRO A 98 12.84 -11.52 16.14
C PRO A 98 13.59 -10.32 16.74
N ALA A 99 12.88 -9.45 17.46
CA ALA A 99 13.44 -8.22 18.01
C ALA A 99 14.53 -8.47 19.07
N ASP A 100 14.56 -9.65 19.69
CA ASP A 100 15.55 -10.09 20.67
C ASP A 100 16.87 -10.57 20.06
N ILE A 101 16.91 -10.76 18.73
CA ILE A 101 18.10 -11.23 18.02
C ILE A 101 18.78 -10.03 17.35
N PRO A 102 20.08 -9.77 17.62
CA PRO A 102 20.82 -8.72 16.94
C PRO A 102 20.79 -8.91 15.42
N THR A 103 20.47 -7.84 14.69
CA THR A 103 20.42 -7.87 13.23
C THR A 103 21.84 -7.97 12.66
N PRO A 104 22.08 -8.81 11.64
CA PRO A 104 23.35 -8.83 10.94
C PRO A 104 23.64 -7.45 10.31
N SER A 105 24.92 -7.06 10.29
CA SER A 105 25.37 -5.81 9.67
C SER A 105 25.72 -5.96 8.19
N ARG A 106 25.86 -7.20 7.69
CA ARG A 106 26.31 -7.48 6.32
C ARG A 106 25.57 -8.64 5.68
N TRP A 107 25.46 -8.57 4.36
CA TRP A 107 24.96 -9.62 3.48
C TRP A 107 25.86 -9.71 2.24
N GLY A 108 26.80 -10.65 2.23
CA GLY A 108 27.89 -10.65 1.26
C GLY A 108 28.65 -9.31 1.33
N ASP A 109 28.76 -8.64 0.19
CA ASP A 109 29.40 -7.33 0.08
C ASP A 109 28.50 -6.15 0.49
N HIS A 110 27.21 -6.40 0.71
CA HIS A 110 26.25 -5.36 1.07
C HIS A 110 26.29 -5.06 2.57
N SER A 111 26.08 -3.78 2.91
CA SER A 111 25.79 -3.36 4.28
C SER A 111 24.29 -3.42 4.54
N LEU A 112 23.86 -3.98 5.66
CA LEU A 112 22.45 -4.04 6.02
C LEU A 112 22.06 -2.83 6.87
N VAL A 113 20.96 -2.19 6.49
CA VAL A 113 20.50 -0.93 7.05
C VAL A 113 19.05 -1.09 7.50
N PRO A 114 18.77 -1.03 8.82
CA PRO A 114 17.41 -0.91 9.32
C PRO A 114 16.84 0.46 8.93
N VAL A 115 15.70 0.49 8.25
CA VAL A 115 15.00 1.69 7.80
C VAL A 115 13.62 1.73 8.43
N ASP A 116 13.26 2.86 9.01
CA ASP A 116 11.91 3.04 9.57
C ASP A 116 10.86 3.05 8.45
N VAL A 117 9.72 2.37 8.67
CA VAL A 117 8.64 2.31 7.70
C VAL A 117 8.11 3.72 7.37
N ASP A 118 8.13 4.64 8.33
CA ASP A 118 7.60 6.00 8.16
C ASP A 118 8.47 6.85 7.22
N VAL A 119 9.76 6.53 7.06
CA VAL A 119 10.68 7.21 6.12
C VAL A 119 10.92 6.42 4.84
N LEU A 120 10.25 5.28 4.65
CA LEU A 120 10.45 4.41 3.50
C LEU A 120 10.04 5.08 2.17
N LEU A 121 9.09 6.02 2.23
CA LEU A 121 8.70 6.87 1.10
C LEU A 121 9.87 7.70 0.56
N ALA A 122 10.71 8.25 1.45
CA ALA A 122 11.91 9.01 1.10
C ALA A 122 13.13 8.13 0.85
N THR A 123 13.06 6.84 1.20
CA THR A 123 14.16 5.91 1.06
C THR A 123 14.34 5.49 -0.39
N ARG A 124 15.56 5.66 -0.91
CA ARG A 124 15.98 5.21 -2.25
C ARG A 124 16.08 3.69 -2.26
N LEU A 125 15.03 3.03 -2.70
CA LEU A 125 14.97 1.59 -2.94
C LEU A 125 14.81 1.35 -4.43
N ARG A 126 15.65 0.49 -5.02
CA ARG A 126 15.59 0.14 -6.44
C ARG A 126 15.25 -1.34 -6.67
N PRO A 127 14.62 -1.68 -7.81
CA PRO A 127 14.03 -0.74 -8.77
C PRO A 127 12.81 0.01 -8.17
N LEU A 128 12.46 1.18 -8.72
CA LEU A 128 11.32 1.97 -8.22
C LEU A 128 10.01 1.16 -8.25
N SER A 129 9.84 0.32 -9.28
CA SER A 129 8.69 -0.58 -9.39
C SER A 129 8.57 -1.54 -8.20
N MET A 130 9.70 -1.96 -7.63
CA MET A 130 9.78 -2.80 -6.44
C MET A 130 9.54 -1.99 -5.16
N ALA A 131 10.09 -0.77 -5.08
CA ALA A 131 9.91 0.10 -3.93
C ALA A 131 8.44 0.41 -3.67
N GLU A 132 7.68 0.72 -4.72
CA GLU A 132 6.25 0.96 -4.62
C GLU A 132 5.48 -0.30 -4.20
N ALA A 133 5.84 -1.49 -4.71
CA ALA A 133 5.21 -2.75 -4.29
C ALA A 133 5.43 -3.01 -2.79
N VAL A 134 6.65 -2.79 -2.29
CA VAL A 134 7.00 -2.92 -0.88
C VAL A 134 6.24 -1.90 -0.02
N ARG A 135 6.23 -0.63 -0.41
CA ARG A 135 5.54 0.44 0.33
C ARG A 135 4.05 0.18 0.42
N ARG A 136 3.44 -0.18 -0.71
CA ARG A 136 2.03 -0.56 -0.78
C ARG A 136 1.73 -1.76 0.09
N TRP A 137 2.56 -2.82 0.02
CA TRP A 137 2.35 -3.99 0.88
C TRP A 137 2.53 -3.68 2.36
N LEU A 138 3.48 -2.82 2.75
CA LEU A 138 3.63 -2.41 4.14
C LEU A 138 2.40 -1.61 4.63
N ALA A 139 1.87 -0.74 3.77
CA ALA A 139 0.66 0.03 4.03
C ALA A 139 -0.60 -0.84 4.11
N GLU A 140 -0.77 -1.80 3.19
CA GLU A 140 -2.05 -2.48 2.95
C GLU A 140 -2.03 -3.96 3.36
N GLY A 141 -0.88 -4.62 3.28
CA GLY A 141 -0.68 -6.03 3.66
C GLY A 141 -1.18 -6.99 2.60
N TRP A 142 -1.45 -6.47 1.40
CA TRP A 142 -2.03 -7.25 0.33
C TRP A 142 -1.00 -7.53 -0.76
N PRO A 143 -0.86 -8.79 -1.21
CA PRO A 143 0.05 -9.10 -2.28
C PRO A 143 -0.33 -8.42 -3.59
N LEU A 144 0.66 -7.89 -4.32
CA LEU A 144 0.44 -7.20 -5.60
C LEU A 144 1.18 -7.90 -6.75
N TRP A 145 0.51 -8.08 -7.89
CA TRP A 145 1.20 -8.30 -9.16
C TRP A 145 1.44 -6.98 -9.89
N ARG A 146 2.66 -6.75 -10.34
CA ARG A 146 3.04 -5.57 -11.12
C ARG A 146 3.81 -6.01 -12.36
N GLY A 147 3.16 -6.00 -13.52
CA GLY A 147 3.81 -6.26 -14.80
C GLY A 147 4.53 -5.04 -15.36
N LEU A 148 5.29 -5.25 -16.43
CA LEU A 148 5.71 -4.15 -17.31
C LEU A 148 4.49 -3.67 -18.11
N ASP A 149 3.65 -2.80 -17.54
CA ASP A 149 2.47 -2.29 -18.25
C ASP A 149 2.90 -1.73 -19.63
N PRO A 150 2.30 -2.15 -20.75
CA PRO A 150 2.53 -1.47 -22.02
C PRO A 150 2.17 0.01 -21.83
N LEU A 151 2.98 0.93 -22.37
CA LEU A 151 2.75 2.37 -22.27
C LEU A 151 1.27 2.67 -22.56
N GLY A 152 0.49 3.06 -21.53
CA GLY A 152 -0.94 3.36 -21.66
C GLY A 152 -1.93 2.26 -21.26
N GLY A 153 -1.50 1.16 -20.64
CA GLY A 153 -2.41 0.17 -20.05
C GLY A 153 -3.25 0.77 -18.91
N THR A 154 -4.57 0.64 -18.98
CA THR A 154 -5.46 1.00 -17.88
C THR A 154 -5.19 0.06 -16.71
N ARG A 155 -4.62 0.61 -15.63
CA ARG A 155 -4.50 -0.10 -14.35
C ARG A 155 -5.91 -0.57 -13.97
N ARG A 156 -6.16 -1.88 -13.95
CA ARG A 156 -7.48 -2.38 -13.54
C ARG A 156 -7.70 -1.94 -12.10
N LEU A 157 -8.77 -1.18 -11.90
CA LEU A 157 -9.25 -0.84 -10.57
C LEU A 157 -9.42 -2.15 -9.78
N PRO A 158 -8.90 -2.22 -8.55
CA PRO A 158 -9.21 -3.36 -7.68
C PRO A 158 -10.73 -3.46 -7.53
N SER A 159 -11.28 -4.67 -7.55
CA SER A 159 -12.72 -4.86 -7.33
C SER A 159 -13.11 -4.38 -5.92
N LEU A 160 -14.35 -3.93 -5.75
CA LEU A 160 -14.90 -3.55 -4.44
C LEU A 160 -14.70 -4.66 -3.39
N ALA A 161 -14.89 -5.93 -3.79
CA ALA A 161 -14.65 -7.09 -2.93
C ALA A 161 -13.18 -7.22 -2.49
N SER A 162 -12.23 -6.94 -3.39
CA SER A 162 -10.79 -6.93 -3.08
C SER A 162 -10.45 -5.81 -2.12
N LEU A 163 -10.94 -4.59 -2.37
CA LEU A 163 -10.74 -3.44 -1.49
C LEU A 163 -11.27 -3.70 -0.07
N ARG A 164 -12.49 -4.23 0.05
CA ARG A 164 -13.09 -4.59 1.34
C ARG A 164 -12.30 -5.69 2.06
N SER A 165 -11.76 -6.67 1.32
CA SER A 165 -10.93 -7.73 1.89
C SER A 165 -9.60 -7.18 2.45
N GLN A 166 -9.00 -6.20 1.77
CA GLN A 166 -7.77 -5.53 2.22
C GLN A 166 -8.00 -4.78 3.53
N LEU A 167 -9.08 -4.00 3.60
CA LEU A 167 -9.48 -3.30 4.82
C LEU A 167 -9.74 -4.29 5.97
N PHE A 168 -10.47 -5.36 5.71
CA PHE A 168 -10.76 -6.40 6.71
C PHE A 168 -9.50 -7.06 7.28
N ALA A 169 -8.53 -7.40 6.42
CA ALA A 169 -7.29 -8.05 6.84
C ALA A 169 -6.48 -7.20 7.83
N ARG A 170 -6.64 -5.87 7.80
CA ARG A 170 -5.94 -4.91 8.66
C ARG A 170 -6.77 -4.40 9.83
N ARG A 171 -7.98 -4.93 10.06
CA ARG A 171 -8.93 -4.40 11.05
C ARG A 171 -8.33 -4.12 12.42
N GLU A 172 -7.40 -4.96 12.90
CA GLU A 172 -6.78 -4.80 14.23
C GLU A 172 -5.86 -3.56 14.34
N GLU A 173 -5.19 -3.17 13.25
CA GLU A 173 -4.35 -1.96 13.18
C GLU A 173 -5.20 -0.69 13.02
N LEU A 174 -6.48 -0.85 12.68
CA LEU A 174 -7.45 0.19 12.36
C LEU A 174 -8.44 0.46 13.51
N ARG A 175 -8.08 0.16 14.77
CA ARG A 175 -8.97 0.29 15.94
C ARG A 175 -8.88 1.62 16.69
N THR A 176 -8.12 2.58 16.17
CA THR A 176 -7.93 3.88 16.85
C THR A 176 -9.09 4.84 16.56
N LEU A 177 -9.48 5.65 17.55
CA LEU A 177 -10.53 6.66 17.36
C LEU A 177 -10.15 7.70 16.29
N ALA A 178 -8.87 8.09 16.23
CA ALA A 178 -8.38 8.99 15.18
C ALA A 178 -8.59 8.42 13.77
N PHE A 179 -8.44 7.10 13.59
CA PHE A 179 -8.74 6.44 12.33
C PHE A 179 -10.24 6.43 12.03
N ARG A 180 -11.09 6.09 13.01
CA ARG A 180 -12.55 6.14 12.86
C ARG A 180 -12.99 7.52 12.37
N ASP A 181 -12.55 8.57 13.06
CA ASP A 181 -12.97 9.94 12.78
C ASP A 181 -12.50 10.37 11.38
N ALA A 182 -11.27 10.02 10.99
CA ALA A 182 -10.74 10.26 9.65
C ALA A 182 -11.47 9.48 8.55
N ALA A 183 -11.80 8.20 8.78
CA ALA A 183 -12.53 7.37 7.83
C ALA A 183 -13.96 7.89 7.61
N VAL A 184 -14.66 8.26 8.69
CA VAL A 184 -16.00 8.86 8.63
C VAL A 184 -15.97 10.20 7.90
N ALA A 185 -14.97 11.05 8.19
CA ALA A 185 -14.79 12.32 7.49
C ALA A 185 -14.53 12.14 5.99
N MET A 186 -13.74 11.13 5.59
CA MET A 186 -13.54 10.77 4.19
C MET A 186 -14.85 10.34 3.53
N CYS A 187 -15.62 9.44 4.15
CA CYS A 187 -16.91 9.01 3.61
C CYS A 187 -17.82 10.22 3.35
N ALA A 188 -17.94 11.13 4.32
CA ALA A 188 -18.77 12.33 4.18
C ALA A 188 -18.28 13.27 3.07
N LEU A 189 -16.96 13.43 2.89
CA LEU A 189 -16.41 14.23 1.81
C LEU A 189 -16.71 13.66 0.42
N VAL A 190 -16.65 12.34 0.26
CA VAL A 190 -16.95 11.67 -1.01
C VAL A 190 -18.44 11.78 -1.34
N THR A 191 -19.33 11.65 -0.35
CA THR A 191 -20.78 11.83 -0.54
C THR A 191 -21.14 13.20 -1.11
N VAL A 192 -20.44 14.26 -0.71
CA VAL A 192 -20.72 15.63 -1.19
C VAL A 192 -19.86 16.04 -2.38
N ALA A 193 -19.20 15.09 -3.05
CA ALA A 193 -18.14 15.41 -3.99
C ALA A 193 -18.63 16.24 -5.19
N ASP A 194 -19.86 16.03 -5.64
CA ASP A 194 -20.50 16.79 -6.71
C ASP A 194 -21.22 18.08 -6.20
N GLY A 195 -21.24 18.30 -4.88
CA GLY A 195 -21.88 19.43 -4.22
C GLY A 195 -23.36 19.22 -3.90
N HIS A 196 -23.92 18.03 -4.18
CA HIS A 196 -25.26 17.63 -3.75
C HIS A 196 -25.18 16.49 -2.71
N ILE A 197 -26.28 16.26 -1.99
CA ILE A 197 -26.43 15.10 -1.12
C ILE A 197 -27.78 14.49 -1.48
N ASP A 198 -27.78 13.36 -2.17
CA ASP A 198 -29.02 12.61 -2.35
C ASP A 198 -29.40 11.92 -1.03
N PRO A 199 -30.65 12.02 -0.55
CA PRO A 199 -31.14 11.26 0.60
C PRO A 199 -30.89 9.74 0.48
N THR A 200 -30.88 9.20 -0.74
CA THR A 200 -30.61 7.80 -1.07
C THR A 200 -29.14 7.45 -0.82
N GLU A 201 -28.22 8.31 -1.23
CA GLU A 201 -26.78 8.16 -0.96
C GLU A 201 -26.49 8.24 0.54
N ARG A 202 -27.16 9.17 1.24
CA ARG A 202 -27.07 9.31 2.71
C ARG A 202 -27.48 8.02 3.41
N GLU A 203 -28.58 7.41 3.01
CA GLU A 203 -29.07 6.15 3.61
C GLU A 203 -28.21 4.94 3.23
N GLY A 204 -27.78 4.84 1.97
CA GLY A 204 -26.86 3.79 1.51
C GLY A 204 -25.54 3.79 2.28
N LEU A 205 -25.04 4.97 2.61
CA LEU A 205 -23.78 5.12 3.34
C LEU A 205 -23.91 4.85 4.85
N ARG A 206 -25.07 5.15 5.47
CA ARG A 206 -25.38 4.67 6.84
C ARG A 206 -25.37 3.15 6.89
N ALA A 207 -26.02 2.49 5.93
CA ALA A 207 -26.01 1.04 5.81
C ALA A 207 -24.60 0.49 5.55
N PHE A 208 -23.78 1.18 4.75
CA PHE A 208 -22.38 0.84 4.58
C PHE A 208 -21.59 0.91 5.89
N ALA A 209 -21.71 2.00 6.66
CA ALA A 209 -21.00 2.14 7.93
C ALA A 209 -21.36 1.05 8.95
N ALA A 210 -22.63 0.61 8.96
CA ALA A 210 -23.10 -0.48 9.81
C ALA A 210 -22.61 -1.88 9.36
N THR A 211 -22.41 -2.08 8.04
CA THR A 211 -22.04 -3.39 7.47
C THR A 211 -20.55 -3.52 7.12
N ASP A 212 -19.80 -2.42 7.18
CA ASP A 212 -18.36 -2.43 6.95
C ASP A 212 -17.64 -3.11 8.12
N PRO A 213 -16.81 -4.13 7.85
CA PRO A 213 -16.23 -4.93 8.90
C PRO A 213 -15.05 -4.26 9.63
N VAL A 214 -14.60 -3.07 9.18
CA VAL A 214 -13.63 -2.25 9.91
C VAL A 214 -14.34 -1.21 10.78
N LEU A 215 -15.35 -0.51 10.25
CA LEU A 215 -16.13 0.48 11.02
C LEU A 215 -17.02 -0.15 12.09
N SER A 216 -17.51 -1.37 11.88
CA SER A 216 -18.27 -2.14 12.89
C SER A 216 -17.48 -2.49 14.15
N GLN A 217 -16.16 -2.25 14.17
CA GLN A 217 -15.35 -2.35 15.39
C GLN A 217 -15.61 -1.19 16.37
N PHE A 218 -16.26 -0.11 15.91
CA PHE A 218 -16.64 1.04 16.71
C PHE A 218 -18.15 1.03 17.00
N PRO A 219 -18.62 1.71 18.06
CA PRO A 219 -20.06 1.82 18.32
C PRO A 219 -20.78 2.48 17.13
N GLU A 220 -21.75 1.78 16.55
CA GLU A 220 -22.50 2.22 15.36
C GLU A 220 -23.08 3.63 15.55
N GLN A 221 -23.68 3.88 16.73
CA GLN A 221 -24.27 5.17 17.08
C GLN A 221 -23.27 6.33 17.02
N ASP A 222 -22.02 6.11 17.41
CA ASP A 222 -20.98 7.14 17.35
C ASP A 222 -20.56 7.42 15.91
N THR A 223 -20.37 6.37 15.12
CA THR A 223 -19.97 6.46 13.70
C THR A 223 -21.05 7.15 12.89
N VAL A 224 -22.33 6.79 13.08
CA VAL A 224 -23.47 7.44 12.43
C VAL A 224 -23.57 8.89 12.88
N ARG A 225 -23.49 9.19 14.18
CA ARG A 225 -23.56 10.59 14.65
C ARG A 225 -22.46 11.45 14.03
N LEU A 226 -21.20 10.99 14.06
CA LEU A 226 -20.08 11.73 13.47
C LEU A 226 -20.28 11.98 11.97
N PHE A 227 -20.80 10.98 11.26
CA PHE A 227 -21.09 11.10 9.84
C PHE A 227 -22.13 12.19 9.56
N GLU A 228 -23.25 12.17 10.29
CA GLU A 228 -24.30 13.18 10.19
C GLU A 228 -23.78 14.58 10.51
N GLU A 229 -22.96 14.72 11.56
CA GLU A 229 -22.33 16.00 11.90
C GLU A 229 -21.45 16.53 10.77
N HIS A 230 -20.71 15.67 10.06
CA HIS A 230 -19.92 16.08 8.92
C HIS A 230 -20.80 16.51 7.74
N LEU A 231 -21.84 15.74 7.41
CA LEU A 231 -22.78 16.09 6.34
C LEU A 231 -23.49 17.41 6.62
N ASP A 232 -23.94 17.65 7.85
CA ASP A 232 -24.64 18.88 8.21
C ASP A 232 -23.71 20.10 8.09
N ARG A 233 -22.44 19.97 8.49
CA ARG A 233 -21.42 21.02 8.28
C ARG A 233 -21.17 21.29 6.80
N LEU A 234 -21.04 20.23 6.00
CA LEU A 234 -20.80 20.33 4.55
C LEU A 234 -22.01 20.92 3.81
N SER A 235 -23.23 20.65 4.29
CA SER A 235 -24.47 21.22 3.76
C SER A 235 -24.63 22.70 4.11
N THR A 236 -24.16 23.11 5.30
CA THR A 236 -24.28 24.49 5.79
C THR A 236 -23.28 25.43 5.13
N ASP A 237 -22.01 25.03 5.08
CA ASP A 237 -20.91 25.78 4.46
C ASP A 237 -19.91 24.77 3.89
N LEU A 238 -20.05 24.45 2.60
CA LEU A 238 -19.22 23.45 1.94
C LEU A 238 -17.72 23.75 2.06
N PRO A 239 -17.22 24.98 1.76
CA PRO A 239 -15.82 25.32 1.99
C PRO A 239 -15.34 25.11 3.44
N ALA A 240 -16.12 25.51 4.45
CA ALA A 240 -15.74 25.34 5.86
C ALA A 240 -15.81 23.88 6.29
N GLY A 241 -16.87 23.16 5.93
CA GLY A 241 -17.04 21.74 6.19
C GLY A 241 -15.90 20.92 5.59
N ARG A 242 -15.48 21.23 4.36
CA ARG A 242 -14.34 20.57 3.70
C ARG A 242 -13.04 20.75 4.48
N ARG A 243 -12.74 21.97 4.93
CA ARG A 243 -11.55 22.24 5.76
C ARG A 243 -11.55 21.43 7.04
N VAL A 244 -12.71 21.30 7.70
CA VAL A 244 -12.84 20.53 8.94
C VAL A 244 -12.66 19.03 8.68
N ALA A 245 -13.29 18.49 7.64
CA ALA A 245 -13.14 17.08 7.30
C ALA A 245 -11.70 16.72 6.89
N LEU A 246 -11.03 17.57 6.10
CA LEU A 246 -9.61 17.38 5.76
C LEU A 246 -8.69 17.49 6.98
N ALA A 247 -9.01 18.36 7.95
CA ALA A 247 -8.27 18.43 9.21
C ALA A 247 -8.42 17.16 10.06
N GLU A 248 -9.61 16.55 10.09
CA GLU A 248 -9.83 15.24 10.71
C GLU A 248 -9.03 14.14 10.01
N ILE A 249 -9.06 14.09 8.68
CA ILE A 249 -8.25 13.14 7.88
C ILE A 249 -6.76 13.32 8.16
N ALA A 250 -6.27 14.56 8.26
CA ALA A 250 -4.86 14.84 8.51
C ALA A 250 -4.35 14.27 9.85
N LYS A 251 -5.22 13.92 10.81
CA LYS A 251 -4.80 13.33 12.10
C LYS A 251 -4.15 11.95 11.98
N VAL A 252 -4.39 11.22 10.89
CA VAL A 252 -3.73 9.93 10.62
C VAL A 252 -2.49 10.06 9.72
N ARG A 253 -2.10 11.29 9.35
CA ARG A 253 -0.88 11.54 8.58
C ARG A 253 0.35 10.94 9.29
N GLY A 254 1.22 10.31 8.50
CA GLY A 254 2.40 9.60 9.01
C GLY A 254 2.11 8.19 9.53
N ARG A 255 0.85 7.84 9.81
CA ARG A 255 0.46 6.45 10.14
C ARG A 255 0.13 5.71 8.85
N VAL A 256 1.15 5.22 8.17
CA VAL A 256 1.07 4.70 6.78
C VAL A 256 -0.14 3.78 6.55
N ALA A 257 -0.36 2.78 7.42
CA ALA A 257 -1.49 1.86 7.30
C ALA A 257 -2.86 2.53 7.46
N GLN A 258 -3.01 3.42 8.45
CA GLN A 258 -4.26 4.15 8.68
C GLN A 258 -4.55 5.16 7.57
N ALA A 259 -3.53 5.90 7.13
CA ALA A 259 -3.63 6.86 6.05
C ALA A 259 -4.04 6.19 4.74
N ALA A 260 -3.38 5.09 4.37
CA ALA A 260 -3.74 4.32 3.18
C ALA A 260 -5.17 3.77 3.27
N ALA A 261 -5.56 3.22 4.43
CA ALA A 261 -6.91 2.71 4.65
C ALA A 261 -7.98 3.80 4.51
N VAL A 262 -7.75 5.02 4.99
CA VAL A 262 -8.68 6.15 4.80
C VAL A 262 -8.88 6.45 3.32
N VAL A 263 -7.82 6.47 2.50
CA VAL A 263 -7.95 6.67 1.05
C VAL A 263 -8.73 5.52 0.39
N ARG A 264 -8.49 4.27 0.81
CA ARG A 264 -9.24 3.09 0.32
C ARG A 264 -10.73 3.16 0.70
N PHE A 265 -11.08 3.71 1.86
CA PHE A 265 -12.48 4.00 2.20
C PHE A 265 -13.10 4.95 1.19
N GLY A 266 -12.39 6.02 0.80
CA GLY A 266 -12.87 6.94 -0.24
C GLY A 266 -13.13 6.24 -1.58
N GLU A 267 -12.23 5.35 -2.01
CA GLU A 267 -12.43 4.54 -3.22
C GLU A 267 -13.61 3.56 -3.07
N VAL A 268 -13.79 2.95 -1.91
CA VAL A 268 -14.91 2.03 -1.63
C VAL A 268 -16.24 2.76 -1.74
N ILE A 269 -16.36 3.96 -1.13
CA ILE A 269 -17.58 4.78 -1.21
C ILE A 269 -17.87 5.18 -2.65
N GLY A 270 -16.87 5.70 -3.37
CA GLY A 270 -17.04 6.09 -4.78
C GLY A 270 -17.26 4.91 -5.74
N LEU A 271 -17.12 3.66 -5.29
CA LEU A 271 -17.40 2.46 -6.10
C LEU A 271 -18.69 1.75 -5.70
N VAL A 272 -19.44 2.24 -4.70
CA VAL A 272 -20.69 1.60 -4.23
C VAL A 272 -21.69 1.45 -5.37
N ASP A 273 -21.85 2.50 -6.18
CA ASP A 273 -22.78 2.53 -7.31
C ASP A 273 -22.16 2.02 -8.62
N GLY A 274 -20.91 1.53 -8.55
CA GLY A 274 -20.21 0.88 -9.66
C GLY A 274 -19.39 1.80 -10.56
N GLU A 275 -19.46 3.12 -10.37
CA GLU A 275 -18.68 4.11 -11.12
C GLU A 275 -18.01 5.13 -10.21
N PHE A 276 -16.68 5.18 -10.24
CA PHE A 276 -15.90 6.17 -9.50
C PHE A 276 -15.69 7.44 -10.34
N VAL A 277 -16.59 8.41 -10.19
CA VAL A 277 -16.67 9.56 -11.09
C VAL A 277 -15.55 10.58 -10.83
N ALA A 278 -15.42 11.59 -11.70
CA ALA A 278 -14.31 12.55 -11.63
C ALA A 278 -14.34 13.44 -10.37
N SER A 279 -15.53 13.83 -9.89
CA SER A 279 -15.69 14.63 -8.66
C SER A 279 -15.21 13.87 -7.43
N GLU A 280 -15.61 12.62 -7.27
CA GLU A 280 -15.20 11.76 -6.15
C GLU A 280 -13.69 11.48 -6.19
N ARG A 281 -13.14 11.15 -7.37
CA ARG A 281 -11.69 10.98 -7.54
C ARG A 281 -10.92 12.23 -7.16
N ALA A 282 -11.42 13.42 -7.49
CA ALA A 282 -10.78 14.68 -7.12
C ALA A 282 -10.75 14.88 -5.59
N VAL A 283 -11.84 14.55 -4.88
CA VAL A 283 -11.91 14.59 -3.42
C VAL A 283 -10.92 13.60 -2.78
N VAL A 284 -10.94 12.35 -3.23
CA VAL A 284 -10.06 11.30 -2.67
C VAL A 284 -8.59 11.61 -2.98
N ARG A 285 -8.30 12.20 -4.15
CA ARG A 285 -6.95 12.68 -4.52
C ARG A 285 -6.50 13.82 -3.61
N GLU A 286 -7.36 14.79 -3.32
CA GLU A 286 -7.05 15.88 -2.38
C GLU A 286 -6.72 15.34 -0.98
N ALA A 287 -7.49 14.38 -0.50
CA ALA A 287 -7.25 13.73 0.79
C ALA A 287 -5.94 12.91 0.79
N ALA A 288 -5.62 12.18 -0.28
CA ALA A 288 -4.35 11.46 -0.43
C ALA A 288 -3.14 12.41 -0.33
N LEU A 289 -3.20 13.55 -1.03
CA LEU A 289 -2.17 14.59 -0.94
C LEU A 289 -2.07 15.20 0.47
N THR A 290 -3.22 15.42 1.13
CA THR A 290 -3.29 15.90 2.51
C THR A 290 -2.62 14.92 3.48
N LEU A 291 -2.69 13.61 3.20
CA LEU A 291 -2.01 12.57 3.98
C LEU A 291 -0.53 12.40 3.62
N GLY A 292 -0.04 13.07 2.57
CA GLY A 292 1.32 12.90 2.07
C GLY A 292 1.54 11.58 1.31
N LEU A 293 0.46 11.00 0.79
CA LEU A 293 0.49 9.80 -0.03
C LEU A 293 0.52 10.18 -1.51
N ASP A 294 1.14 9.32 -2.34
CA ASP A 294 1.15 9.51 -3.79
C ASP A 294 -0.17 8.99 -4.39
N PRO A 295 -1.00 9.84 -5.04
CA PRO A 295 -2.23 9.40 -5.70
C PRO A 295 -2.00 8.29 -6.73
N ALA A 296 -0.81 8.22 -7.34
CA ALA A 296 -0.46 7.17 -8.30
C ALA A 296 -0.35 5.77 -7.65
N GLU A 297 -0.32 5.64 -6.33
CA GLU A 297 -0.42 4.36 -5.62
C GLU A 297 -1.87 3.87 -5.47
N PHE A 298 -2.83 4.76 -5.77
CA PHE A 298 -4.26 4.53 -5.67
C PHE A 298 -4.92 4.52 -7.06
N SER A 299 -6.23 4.39 -7.07
CA SER A 299 -7.09 4.37 -8.25
C SER A 299 -7.43 5.77 -8.78
N LEU A 300 -6.52 6.74 -8.62
CA LEU A 300 -6.81 8.18 -8.66
C LEU A 300 -6.17 8.92 -9.82
#